data_AF-G7NWI6-F1
#
_entry.id   AF-G7NWI6-F1
#
_cell.length_a   1.000
_cell.length_b   1.000
_cell.length_c   1.000
_cell.angle_alpha   90.00
_cell.angle_beta   90.00
_cell.angle_gamma   90.00
#
_symmetry.space_group_name_H-M   'P 1'
#
loop_
_entity.id
_entity.type
_entity.pdbx_description
1 polymer ?
#
loop_
_entity_poly.entity_id
_entity_poly.type
_entity_poly.pdbx_seq_one_letter_code
_entity_poly.pdbx_strand_id
1 'polypeptide(L)'
;LGMCSFPFVKNGHSESSGQIHLEGDTVQIVCNAGYSLKNKEKSISCVERGWSAPPKCSFTKEECHVPILEANVDAKPEKESYEVGDVLKFSCRKNLTRVGPESVQCYQFGWSPNFPTCKGRVQSCGPPPQLSNGEVKEIRKEEYGHNEVVEYYCNRNFIIKGPKKIQCVDGKWTTLPTCVEQVKTCGYIPELQYGYVQQSVPPYQHGVSVEVNCRNEYTMIGNNKITCIDGLWTELPMCVATHQLKRCKISGVNIKTLFRSSGNEFNHNARIRYRCLDIRGYRHSVCINGKWNPELDCTEKKEQFCPPPPQIPNAQNMTTTMNYQDGEKVAVLCKENYLLPEAKEIVCKNGRWQSLPHCVESTAYCGPPPSINNGDITSFPLSVYPPWSTVTYRCQSFYELQGSVTVTCRNKQWSEPPRCLDPCVISEENMNKNNIQLRWRNNEKVYVKTGDAVEFQCKFLYKAKISSPSFRAICQEGKFEYPICE
;
A
#
# COMPACT_ATOMS: atom_id res chain seq x y z
N LEU A 1 -27.42 2.89 30.64
CA LEU A 1 -28.41 2.72 29.57
C LEU A 1 -27.79 3.26 28.29
N GLY A 2 -27.33 2.39 27.41
CA GLY A 2 -26.85 2.82 26.09
C GLY A 2 -28.00 3.49 25.33
N MET A 3 -27.70 4.59 24.64
CA MET A 3 -28.66 5.29 23.78
C MET A 3 -28.07 5.40 22.38
N CYS A 4 -28.83 4.99 21.37
CA CYS A 4 -28.43 5.08 19.97
C CYS A 4 -29.31 6.11 19.25
N SER A 5 -28.71 7.21 18.78
CA SER A 5 -29.38 8.11 17.83
C SER A 5 -29.38 7.47 16.44
N PHE A 6 -30.55 7.41 15.81
CA PHE A 6 -30.73 6.80 14.50
C PHE A 6 -30.66 7.88 13.40
N PRO A 7 -29.62 7.87 12.55
CA PRO A 7 -29.46 8.86 11.49
C PRO A 7 -30.37 8.56 10.28
N PHE A 8 -30.46 9.52 9.35
CA PHE A 8 -31.12 9.29 8.06
C PHE A 8 -30.38 8.23 7.24
N VAL A 9 -31.15 7.35 6.59
CA VAL A 9 -30.62 6.26 5.78
C VAL A 9 -30.38 6.74 4.35
N LYS A 10 -29.12 6.73 3.88
CA LYS A 10 -28.79 7.01 2.48
C LYS A 10 -29.22 5.84 1.59
N ASN A 11 -29.94 6.11 0.49
CA ASN A 11 -30.49 5.13 -0.45
C ASN A 11 -31.48 4.12 0.18
N GLY A 12 -32.18 4.54 1.23
CA GLY A 12 -33.24 3.79 1.88
C GLY A 12 -34.08 4.72 2.75
N HIS A 13 -34.98 4.14 3.54
CA HIS A 13 -35.79 4.86 4.52
C HIS A 13 -36.04 3.98 5.75
N SER A 14 -36.27 4.64 6.89
CA SER A 14 -36.68 4.02 8.13
C SER A 14 -37.53 5.01 8.91
N GLU A 15 -38.62 4.53 9.52
CA GLU A 15 -39.52 5.35 10.35
C GLU A 15 -38.80 5.92 11.58
N SER A 16 -37.72 5.28 12.01
CA SER A 16 -36.86 5.71 13.12
C SER A 16 -35.86 6.82 12.75
N SER A 17 -35.85 7.32 11.50
CA SER A 17 -34.90 8.35 11.07
C SER A 17 -35.03 9.63 11.92
N GLY A 18 -33.97 9.99 12.64
CA GLY A 18 -33.93 11.13 13.56
C GLY A 18 -34.40 10.82 15.00
N GLN A 19 -34.73 9.56 15.31
CA GLN A 19 -35.18 9.14 16.64
C GLN A 19 -34.03 8.60 17.51
N ILE A 20 -34.25 8.53 18.82
CA ILE A 20 -33.30 7.96 19.78
C ILE A 20 -33.88 6.66 20.33
N HIS A 21 -33.05 5.62 20.34
CA HIS A 21 -33.40 4.27 20.77
C HIS A 21 -32.60 3.86 22.01
N LEU A 22 -33.21 3.03 22.84
CA LEU A 22 -32.57 2.45 24.01
C LEU A 22 -31.85 1.14 23.64
N GLU A 23 -30.83 0.81 24.41
CA GLU A 23 -30.11 -0.45 24.28
C GLU A 23 -31.07 -1.66 24.34
N GLY A 24 -30.99 -2.51 23.31
CA GLY A 24 -31.92 -3.63 23.07
C GLY A 24 -32.97 -3.37 21.98
N ASP A 25 -33.23 -2.10 21.62
CA ASP A 25 -34.18 -1.76 20.56
C ASP A 25 -33.70 -2.24 19.20
N THR A 26 -34.65 -2.67 18.36
CA THR A 26 -34.38 -3.11 16.99
C THR A 26 -35.16 -2.25 15.99
N VAL A 27 -34.47 -1.73 14.99
CA VAL A 27 -35.03 -0.81 13.98
C VAL A 27 -34.99 -1.46 12.62
N GLN A 28 -36.11 -1.43 11.90
CA GLN A 28 -36.18 -1.89 10.51
C GLN A 28 -35.76 -0.80 9.53
N ILE A 29 -35.07 -1.22 8.47
CA ILE A 29 -34.58 -0.36 7.40
C ILE A 29 -35.06 -0.92 6.07
N VAL A 30 -35.77 -0.09 5.31
CA VAL A 30 -36.24 -0.42 3.97
C VAL A 30 -35.32 0.26 2.96
N CYS A 31 -34.54 -0.54 2.24
CA CYS A 31 -33.64 -0.02 1.22
C CYS A 31 -34.37 0.22 -0.11
N ASN A 32 -33.90 1.20 -0.89
CA ASN A 32 -34.41 1.46 -2.23
C ASN A 32 -34.08 0.29 -3.17
N ALA A 33 -34.83 0.14 -4.27
CA ALA A 33 -34.63 -0.96 -5.23
C ALA A 33 -33.16 -1.05 -5.69
N GLY A 34 -32.58 -2.24 -5.61
CA GLY A 34 -31.16 -2.48 -5.93
C GLY A 34 -30.18 -2.13 -4.80
N TYR A 35 -30.65 -1.82 -3.59
CA TYR A 35 -29.83 -1.61 -2.40
C TYR A 35 -30.23 -2.55 -1.27
N SER A 36 -29.26 -2.96 -0.45
CA SER A 36 -29.49 -3.73 0.78
C SER A 36 -28.57 -3.29 1.91
N LEU A 37 -28.96 -3.57 3.15
CA LEU A 37 -28.03 -3.51 4.29
C LEU A 37 -26.94 -4.58 4.17
N LYS A 38 -25.89 -4.40 4.97
CA LYS A 38 -24.81 -5.38 5.12
C LYS A 38 -25.42 -6.75 5.50
N ASN A 39 -24.92 -7.83 4.88
CA ASN A 39 -25.40 -9.20 5.08
C ASN A 39 -26.89 -9.46 4.74
N LYS A 40 -27.56 -8.58 3.97
CA LYS A 40 -29.00 -8.68 3.66
C LYS A 40 -29.92 -8.65 4.87
N GLU A 41 -29.44 -8.13 6.00
CA GLU A 41 -30.27 -7.88 7.17
C GLU A 41 -31.35 -6.85 6.83
N LYS A 42 -32.51 -6.92 7.49
CA LYS A 42 -33.59 -5.93 7.33
C LYS A 42 -33.73 -5.02 8.55
N SER A 43 -32.94 -5.29 9.59
CA SER A 43 -33.01 -4.61 10.86
C SER A 43 -31.65 -4.55 11.54
N ILE A 44 -31.42 -3.47 12.28
CA ILE A 44 -30.24 -3.29 13.12
C ILE A 44 -30.68 -3.07 14.57
N SER A 45 -29.84 -3.47 15.52
CA SER A 45 -30.15 -3.37 16.96
C SER A 45 -29.22 -2.38 17.65
N CYS A 46 -29.77 -1.61 18.61
CA CYS A 46 -28.99 -0.73 19.46
C CYS A 46 -28.28 -1.56 20.53
N VAL A 47 -26.94 -1.50 20.57
CA VAL A 47 -26.08 -2.18 21.55
C VAL A 47 -25.28 -1.14 22.34
N GLU A 48 -24.61 -1.56 23.41
CA GLU A 48 -23.85 -0.69 24.33
C GLU A 48 -22.87 0.28 23.61
N ARG A 49 -22.33 -0.12 22.46
CA ARG A 49 -21.38 0.67 21.64
C ARG A 49 -21.99 1.37 20.42
N GLY A 50 -23.32 1.48 20.34
CA GLY A 50 -24.04 2.05 19.20
C GLY A 50 -24.81 1.00 18.40
N TRP A 51 -25.05 1.24 17.11
CA TRP A 51 -25.81 0.30 16.26
C TRP A 51 -25.00 -0.95 15.88
N SER A 52 -25.66 -2.12 15.85
CA SER A 52 -25.05 -3.41 15.47
C SER A 52 -24.45 -3.42 14.07
N ALA A 53 -25.02 -2.63 13.16
CA ALA A 53 -24.48 -2.34 11.84
C ALA A 53 -24.77 -0.88 11.44
N PRO A 54 -23.97 -0.28 10.55
CA PRO A 54 -24.25 1.07 10.05
C PRO A 54 -25.61 1.12 9.33
N PRO A 55 -26.50 2.08 9.65
CA PRO A 55 -27.80 2.27 8.99
C PRO A 55 -27.65 2.86 7.58
N LYS A 56 -27.00 2.13 6.67
CA LYS A 56 -26.69 2.57 5.31
C LYS A 56 -26.99 1.46 4.31
N CYS A 57 -27.83 1.79 3.33
CA CYS A 57 -28.13 0.89 2.22
C CYS A 57 -27.02 1.01 1.14
N SER A 58 -26.40 -0.11 0.81
CA SER A 58 -25.39 -0.22 -0.25
C SER A 58 -25.99 -0.87 -1.50
N PHE A 59 -25.59 -0.41 -2.68
CA PHE A 59 -26.06 -0.99 -3.94
C PHE A 59 -25.62 -2.46 -4.01
N THR A 60 -26.58 -3.34 -4.25
CA THR A 60 -26.39 -4.79 -4.37
C THR A 60 -27.14 -5.28 -5.59
N LYS A 61 -26.37 -5.66 -6.61
CA LYS A 61 -26.87 -6.37 -7.77
C LYS A 61 -26.97 -7.85 -7.41
N GLU A 62 -28.18 -8.39 -7.43
CA GLU A 62 -28.42 -9.82 -7.14
C GLU A 62 -28.05 -10.69 -8.34
N GLU A 63 -28.23 -10.17 -9.55
CA GLU A 63 -27.89 -10.83 -10.81
C GLU A 63 -27.20 -9.86 -11.79
N CYS A 64 -26.27 -10.39 -12.57
CA CYS A 64 -25.66 -9.68 -13.68
C CYS A 64 -26.33 -10.11 -14.99
N HIS A 65 -26.67 -9.13 -15.82
CA HIS A 65 -27.05 -9.36 -17.22
C HIS A 65 -25.93 -8.90 -18.13
N VAL A 66 -25.77 -9.60 -19.25
CA VAL A 66 -24.80 -9.22 -20.28
C VAL A 66 -25.49 -8.20 -21.19
N PRO A 67 -24.94 -6.98 -21.35
CA PRO A 67 -25.47 -6.02 -22.31
C PRO A 67 -25.22 -6.53 -23.74
N ILE A 68 -25.81 -5.85 -24.71
CA ILE A 68 -25.58 -6.15 -26.13
C ILE A 68 -24.07 -5.98 -26.41
N LEU A 69 -23.41 -7.10 -26.73
CA LEU A 69 -21.99 -7.12 -27.05
C LEU A 69 -21.76 -6.61 -28.48
N GLU A 70 -20.58 -6.02 -28.72
CA GLU A 70 -20.17 -5.60 -30.05
C GLU A 70 -20.12 -6.78 -31.04
N ALA A 71 -20.34 -6.49 -32.32
CA ALA A 71 -20.27 -7.49 -33.37
C ALA A 71 -18.91 -8.21 -33.35
N ASN A 72 -18.94 -9.53 -33.45
CA ASN A 72 -17.76 -10.43 -33.42
C ASN A 72 -17.15 -10.71 -32.04
N VAL A 73 -17.74 -10.24 -30.93
CA VAL A 73 -17.39 -10.69 -29.58
C VAL A 73 -18.30 -11.87 -29.21
N ASP A 74 -17.70 -13.01 -28.84
CA ASP A 74 -18.38 -14.18 -28.30
C ASP A 74 -18.14 -14.29 -26.80
N ALA A 75 -19.19 -14.52 -26.03
CA ALA A 75 -19.11 -14.73 -24.58
C ALA A 75 -19.61 -16.13 -24.20
N LYS A 76 -18.92 -16.81 -23.29
CA LYS A 76 -19.30 -18.12 -22.77
C LYS A 76 -19.12 -18.21 -21.24
N PRO A 77 -19.98 -18.95 -20.52
CA PRO A 77 -21.19 -19.62 -21.00
C PRO A 77 -22.30 -18.61 -21.35
N GLU A 78 -23.18 -18.96 -22.29
CA GLU A 78 -24.32 -18.12 -22.68
C GLU A 78 -25.53 -18.46 -21.79
N LYS A 79 -26.00 -17.48 -21.02
CA LYS A 79 -27.17 -17.53 -20.13
C LYS A 79 -27.94 -16.21 -20.21
N GLU A 80 -29.22 -16.21 -19.86
CA GLU A 80 -30.06 -15.00 -19.77
C GLU A 80 -29.75 -14.15 -18.54
N SER A 81 -29.40 -14.79 -17.42
CA SER A 81 -28.92 -14.13 -16.21
C SER A 81 -27.76 -14.91 -15.57
N TYR A 82 -26.97 -14.21 -14.77
CA TYR A 82 -25.75 -14.71 -14.14
C TYR A 82 -25.72 -14.32 -12.68
N GLU A 83 -25.33 -15.25 -11.83
CA GLU A 83 -25.24 -15.02 -10.40
C GLU A 83 -23.91 -14.37 -10.01
N VAL A 84 -23.87 -13.75 -8.83
CA VAL A 84 -22.61 -13.22 -8.27
C VAL A 84 -21.59 -14.34 -8.12
N GLY A 85 -20.42 -14.16 -8.74
CA GLY A 85 -19.35 -15.14 -8.82
C GLY A 85 -19.27 -15.90 -10.15
N ASP A 86 -20.26 -15.77 -11.03
CA ASP A 86 -20.18 -16.30 -12.39
C ASP A 86 -19.08 -15.58 -13.19
N VAL A 87 -18.38 -16.35 -14.04
CA VAL A 87 -17.27 -15.87 -14.87
C VAL A 87 -17.63 -16.07 -16.34
N LEU A 88 -17.54 -14.99 -17.11
CA LEU A 88 -17.69 -14.99 -18.56
C LEU A 88 -16.32 -14.93 -19.22
N LYS A 89 -16.12 -15.77 -20.24
CA LYS A 89 -14.94 -15.79 -21.09
C LYS A 89 -15.28 -15.26 -22.47
N PHE A 90 -14.39 -14.44 -23.01
CA PHE A 90 -14.58 -13.78 -24.30
C PHE A 90 -13.62 -14.30 -25.36
N SER A 91 -14.14 -14.48 -26.56
CA SER A 91 -13.36 -14.78 -27.77
C SER A 91 -13.80 -13.89 -28.93
N CYS A 92 -12.90 -13.67 -29.88
CA CYS A 92 -13.19 -12.88 -31.07
C CYS A 92 -13.46 -13.78 -32.28
N ARG A 93 -14.49 -13.46 -33.07
CA ARG A 93 -14.76 -14.11 -34.36
C ARG A 93 -13.80 -13.59 -35.44
N LYS A 94 -13.72 -14.31 -36.57
CA LYS A 94 -13.05 -13.89 -37.82
C LYS A 94 -11.56 -13.52 -37.67
N ASN A 95 -10.82 -14.22 -36.79
CA ASN A 95 -9.40 -13.95 -36.50
C ASN A 95 -9.11 -12.50 -36.06
N LEU A 96 -10.11 -11.80 -35.51
CA LEU A 96 -9.90 -10.49 -34.90
C LEU A 96 -9.12 -10.63 -33.60
N THR A 97 -8.40 -9.58 -33.25
CA THR A 97 -7.59 -9.52 -32.03
C THR A 97 -8.43 -8.94 -30.88
N ARG A 98 -8.42 -9.61 -29.72
CA ARG A 98 -9.12 -9.17 -28.53
C ARG A 98 -8.38 -8.03 -27.85
N VAL A 99 -9.02 -6.87 -27.75
CA VAL A 99 -8.53 -5.70 -27.00
C VAL A 99 -9.29 -5.62 -25.68
N GLY A 100 -8.66 -6.08 -24.61
CA GLY A 100 -9.25 -6.12 -23.27
C GLY A 100 -9.09 -7.48 -22.57
N PRO A 101 -9.80 -7.67 -21.45
CA PRO A 101 -9.64 -8.83 -20.59
C PRO A 101 -10.17 -10.11 -21.25
N GLU A 102 -9.58 -11.26 -20.91
CA GLU A 102 -10.05 -12.56 -21.39
C GLU A 102 -11.36 -12.98 -20.75
N SER A 103 -11.51 -12.62 -19.49
CA SER A 103 -12.66 -13.00 -18.70
C SER A 103 -13.02 -11.91 -17.72
N VAL A 104 -14.29 -11.90 -17.32
CA VAL A 104 -14.82 -10.96 -16.35
C VAL A 104 -15.71 -11.74 -15.38
N GLN A 105 -15.84 -11.23 -14.16
CA GLN A 105 -16.63 -11.87 -13.11
C GLN A 105 -17.79 -10.97 -12.68
N CYS A 106 -18.91 -11.58 -12.37
CA CYS A 106 -20.06 -10.90 -11.79
C CYS A 106 -19.81 -10.67 -10.30
N TYR A 107 -19.90 -9.41 -9.87
CA TYR A 107 -19.83 -9.01 -8.46
C TYR A 107 -21.14 -8.35 -8.03
N GLN A 108 -21.27 -8.08 -6.73
CA GLN A 108 -22.40 -7.34 -6.17
C GLN A 108 -22.55 -5.92 -6.75
N PHE A 109 -21.50 -5.37 -7.37
CA PHE A 109 -21.53 -4.08 -8.06
C PHE A 109 -21.59 -4.22 -9.60
N GLY A 110 -21.80 -5.44 -10.12
CA GLY A 110 -21.89 -5.73 -11.56
C GLY A 110 -20.66 -6.45 -12.12
N TRP A 111 -20.60 -6.52 -13.46
CA TRP A 111 -19.48 -7.14 -14.18
C TRP A 111 -18.20 -6.32 -14.02
N SER A 112 -17.10 -7.01 -13.72
CA SER A 112 -15.79 -6.39 -13.68
C SER A 112 -14.67 -7.39 -14.03
N PRO A 113 -13.58 -6.93 -14.68
CA PRO A 113 -13.41 -5.63 -15.35
C PRO A 113 -14.39 -5.43 -16.53
N ASN A 114 -14.30 -4.30 -17.24
CA ASN A 114 -15.15 -4.01 -18.39
C ASN A 114 -14.96 -5.03 -19.53
N PHE A 115 -16.00 -5.25 -20.34
CA PHE A 115 -15.95 -6.19 -21.45
C PHE A 115 -14.89 -5.81 -22.51
N PRO A 116 -14.25 -6.81 -23.16
CA PRO A 116 -13.29 -6.55 -24.23
C PRO A 116 -13.99 -6.16 -25.53
N THR A 117 -13.20 -5.64 -26.47
CA THR A 117 -13.60 -5.37 -27.86
C THR A 117 -12.77 -6.23 -28.81
N CYS A 118 -13.22 -6.40 -30.06
CA CYS A 118 -12.49 -7.13 -31.09
C CYS A 118 -12.09 -6.19 -32.23
N LYS A 119 -10.79 -6.08 -32.51
CA LYS A 119 -10.25 -5.19 -33.55
C LYS A 119 -9.43 -5.96 -34.58
N GLY A 120 -9.49 -5.53 -35.84
CA GLY A 120 -8.72 -6.13 -36.93
C GLY A 120 -7.24 -5.77 -36.88
N ARG A 121 -6.92 -4.51 -36.54
CA ARG A 121 -5.54 -4.02 -36.36
C ARG A 121 -5.42 -3.41 -34.97
N VAL A 122 -4.37 -3.81 -34.27
CA VAL A 122 -4.03 -3.32 -32.93
C VAL A 122 -2.70 -2.56 -32.99
N GLN A 123 -2.54 -1.58 -32.11
CA GLN A 123 -1.32 -0.77 -32.04
C GLN A 123 -0.33 -1.33 -31.01
N SER A 124 0.96 -1.16 -31.29
CA SER A 124 2.05 -1.38 -30.35
C SER A 124 2.21 -0.19 -29.41
N CYS A 125 2.77 -0.44 -28.24
CA CYS A 125 3.14 0.59 -27.27
C CYS A 125 4.62 0.97 -27.42
N GLY A 126 4.94 2.20 -27.00
CA GLY A 126 6.34 2.59 -26.79
C GLY A 126 6.94 1.97 -25.51
N PRO A 127 8.11 2.44 -25.07
CA PRO A 127 8.75 1.97 -23.86
C PRO A 127 7.83 2.08 -22.63
N PRO A 128 7.95 1.15 -21.66
CA PRO A 128 7.09 1.13 -20.50
C PRO A 128 7.31 2.38 -19.62
N PRO A 129 6.25 2.94 -18.99
CA PRO A 129 6.37 4.17 -18.21
C PRO A 129 7.31 4.04 -17.00
N GLN A 130 7.91 5.14 -16.56
CA GLN A 130 8.72 5.14 -15.35
C GLN A 130 7.84 5.05 -14.09
N LEU A 131 8.29 4.30 -13.09
CA LEU A 131 7.58 4.12 -11.81
C LEU A 131 8.28 4.90 -10.70
N SER A 132 7.59 5.83 -10.04
CA SER A 132 8.16 6.54 -8.90
C SER A 132 8.44 5.58 -7.74
N ASN A 133 9.67 5.60 -7.20
CA ASN A 133 10.14 4.69 -6.15
C ASN A 133 10.05 3.20 -6.55
N GLY A 134 10.20 2.90 -7.84
CA GLY A 134 10.25 1.54 -8.34
C GLY A 134 10.95 1.46 -9.70
N GLU A 135 11.16 0.24 -10.15
CA GLU A 135 11.91 -0.06 -11.36
C GLU A 135 11.21 -1.19 -12.12
N VAL A 136 11.38 -1.20 -13.43
CA VAL A 136 10.93 -2.29 -14.30
C VAL A 136 12.03 -3.34 -14.37
N LYS A 137 11.64 -4.62 -14.23
CA LYS A 137 12.58 -5.74 -14.12
C LYS A 137 13.52 -5.84 -15.32
N GLU A 138 12.99 -5.61 -16.52
CA GLU A 138 13.78 -5.64 -17.77
C GLU A 138 13.14 -4.70 -18.82
N ILE A 139 13.90 -3.70 -19.28
CA ILE A 139 13.59 -2.92 -20.50
C ILE A 139 14.44 -3.49 -21.61
N ARG A 140 13.80 -3.97 -22.68
CA ARG A 140 14.51 -4.68 -23.76
C ARG A 140 14.18 -4.15 -25.15
N LYS A 141 13.14 -3.34 -25.29
CA LYS A 141 12.60 -2.96 -26.60
C LYS A 141 12.20 -1.49 -26.61
N GLU A 142 12.32 -0.87 -27.78
CA GLU A 142 11.76 0.45 -28.04
C GLU A 142 10.26 0.37 -28.34
N GLU A 143 9.82 -0.75 -28.90
CA GLU A 143 8.42 -1.01 -29.24
C GLU A 143 7.96 -2.33 -28.62
N TYR A 144 6.78 -2.30 -28.00
CA TYR A 144 6.14 -3.44 -27.36
C TYR A 144 4.85 -3.78 -28.08
N GLY A 145 4.77 -5.01 -28.60
CA GLY A 145 3.59 -5.49 -29.31
C GLY A 145 2.36 -5.58 -28.40
N HIS A 146 1.18 -5.59 -29.02
CA HIS A 146 -0.05 -5.85 -28.28
C HIS A 146 0.03 -7.19 -27.52
N ASN A 147 -0.46 -7.20 -26.27
CA ASN A 147 -0.37 -8.27 -25.29
C ASN A 147 1.02 -8.53 -24.69
N GLU A 148 2.06 -7.78 -25.07
CA GLU A 148 3.36 -7.88 -24.36
C GLU A 148 3.26 -7.31 -22.94
N VAL A 149 4.00 -7.92 -22.02
CA VAL A 149 3.90 -7.68 -20.58
C VAL A 149 5.27 -7.32 -20.02
N VAL A 150 5.30 -6.38 -19.09
CA VAL A 150 6.47 -6.06 -18.28
C VAL A 150 6.13 -6.12 -16.79
N GLU A 151 7.11 -6.47 -15.96
CA GLU A 151 6.96 -6.61 -14.51
C GLU A 151 7.73 -5.48 -13.80
N TYR A 152 7.10 -4.87 -12.80
CA TYR A 152 7.69 -3.84 -11.95
C TYR A 152 7.93 -4.37 -10.55
N TYR A 153 8.92 -3.78 -9.88
CA TYR A 153 9.15 -3.90 -8.45
C TYR A 153 9.31 -2.51 -7.84
N CYS A 154 9.01 -2.41 -6.55
CA CYS A 154 9.28 -1.18 -5.81
C CYS A 154 10.68 -1.22 -5.21
N ASN A 155 11.25 -0.03 -5.05
CA ASN A 155 12.52 0.17 -4.37
C ASN A 155 12.38 -0.19 -2.88
N ARG A 156 13.51 -0.31 -2.19
CA ARG A 156 13.52 -0.56 -0.73
C ARG A 156 12.66 0.46 0.00
N ASN A 157 12.02 0.03 1.08
CA ASN A 157 11.08 0.78 1.90
C ASN A 157 9.72 1.04 1.24
N PHE A 158 9.48 0.55 0.02
CA PHE A 158 8.18 0.71 -0.64
C PHE A 158 7.53 -0.64 -0.94
N ILE A 159 6.22 -0.71 -0.75
CA ILE A 159 5.38 -1.85 -1.13
C ILE A 159 4.60 -1.50 -2.39
N ILE A 160 4.56 -2.45 -3.32
CA ILE A 160 3.76 -2.32 -4.54
C ILE A 160 2.27 -2.48 -4.24
N LYS A 161 1.46 -1.52 -4.68
CA LYS A 161 -0.01 -1.54 -4.63
C LYS A 161 -0.55 -1.56 -6.06
N GLY A 162 -1.59 -2.37 -6.29
CA GLY A 162 -2.12 -2.65 -7.62
C GLY A 162 -1.38 -3.79 -8.36
N PRO A 163 -1.60 -3.93 -9.67
CA PRO A 163 -1.04 -5.01 -10.47
C PRO A 163 0.47 -4.82 -10.72
N LYS A 164 1.30 -5.75 -10.23
CA LYS A 164 2.77 -5.72 -10.40
C LYS A 164 3.25 -5.85 -11.85
N LYS A 165 2.39 -6.32 -12.74
CA LYS A 165 2.65 -6.47 -14.18
C LYS A 165 1.71 -5.56 -14.95
N ILE A 166 2.21 -4.90 -15.98
CA ILE A 166 1.41 -4.14 -16.94
C ILE A 166 1.51 -4.76 -18.34
N GLN A 167 0.46 -4.60 -19.14
CA GLN A 167 0.34 -5.16 -20.48
C GLN A 167 0.08 -4.05 -21.50
N CYS A 168 0.63 -4.19 -22.71
CA CYS A 168 0.32 -3.30 -23.83
C CYS A 168 -1.04 -3.68 -24.45
N VAL A 169 -2.01 -2.78 -24.37
CA VAL A 169 -3.38 -2.98 -24.87
C VAL A 169 -3.69 -1.88 -25.88
N ASP A 170 -3.59 -2.22 -27.17
CA ASP A 170 -3.90 -1.34 -28.30
C ASP A 170 -3.26 0.05 -28.20
N GLY A 171 -1.92 0.08 -28.15
CA GLY A 171 -1.13 1.30 -28.08
C GLY A 171 -1.07 1.96 -26.70
N LYS A 172 -1.76 1.43 -25.69
CA LYS A 172 -1.75 1.96 -24.32
C LYS A 172 -1.36 0.89 -23.31
N TRP A 173 -0.45 1.25 -22.41
CA TRP A 173 -0.14 0.42 -21.25
C TRP A 173 -1.31 0.37 -20.27
N THR A 174 -1.57 -0.80 -19.67
CA THR A 174 -2.52 -0.94 -18.57
C THR A 174 -2.08 -0.15 -17.33
N THR A 175 -2.91 -0.10 -16.28
CA THR A 175 -2.66 0.76 -15.12
C THR A 175 -1.31 0.47 -14.46
N LEU A 176 -0.51 1.52 -14.30
CA LEU A 176 0.78 1.49 -13.61
C LEU A 176 0.56 1.24 -12.10
N PRO A 177 1.32 0.35 -11.46
CA PRO A 177 1.24 0.16 -10.01
C PRO A 177 1.73 1.41 -9.25
N THR A 178 1.48 1.45 -7.94
CA THR A 178 1.94 2.52 -7.05
C THR A 178 2.84 1.96 -5.96
N CYS A 179 3.99 2.58 -5.75
CA CYS A 179 4.89 2.25 -4.65
C CYS A 179 4.54 3.11 -3.43
N VAL A 180 4.04 2.47 -2.37
CA VAL A 180 3.65 3.14 -1.12
C VAL A 180 4.70 2.86 -0.07
N GLU A 181 5.19 3.92 0.59
CA GLU A 181 6.20 3.79 1.64
C GLU A 181 5.69 2.92 2.79
N GLN A 182 6.52 1.97 3.23
CA GLN A 182 6.26 1.10 4.34
C GLN A 182 7.17 1.46 5.52
N VAL A 183 6.56 2.08 6.52
CA VAL A 183 7.25 2.53 7.74
C VAL A 183 7.48 1.41 8.76
N LYS A 184 6.84 0.24 8.58
CA LYS A 184 7.07 -0.90 9.47
C LYS A 184 8.46 -1.50 9.25
N THR A 185 9.20 -1.65 10.35
CA THR A 185 10.46 -2.38 10.40
C THR A 185 10.21 -3.80 10.90
N CYS A 186 11.01 -4.75 10.41
CA CYS A 186 11.07 -6.07 11.02
C CYS A 186 11.81 -6.02 12.36
N GLY A 187 11.45 -6.94 13.24
CA GLY A 187 12.24 -7.22 14.44
C GLY A 187 13.61 -7.82 14.10
N TYR A 188 14.34 -8.21 15.13
CA TYR A 188 15.62 -8.91 14.96
C TYR A 188 15.47 -10.16 14.09
N ILE A 189 16.54 -10.47 13.36
CA ILE A 189 16.58 -11.63 12.47
C ILE A 189 16.38 -12.89 13.32
N PRO A 190 15.43 -13.77 12.95
CA PRO A 190 15.20 -15.01 13.67
C PRO A 190 16.45 -15.90 13.71
N GLU A 191 16.64 -16.64 14.81
CA GLU A 191 17.77 -17.55 14.94
C GLU A 191 17.64 -18.75 13.99
N LEU A 192 18.69 -19.02 13.21
CA LEU A 192 18.76 -20.18 12.31
C LEU A 192 19.48 -21.33 13.01
N GLN A 193 18.73 -22.40 13.32
CA GLN A 193 19.30 -23.59 13.94
C GLN A 193 20.36 -24.25 13.04
N TYR A 194 21.54 -24.52 13.60
CA TYR A 194 22.70 -25.05 12.88
C TYR A 194 23.19 -24.17 11.71
N GLY A 195 22.85 -22.88 11.74
CA GLY A 195 23.33 -21.89 10.80
C GLY A 195 23.92 -20.67 11.47
N TYR A 196 24.17 -19.65 10.66
CA TYR A 196 24.56 -18.32 11.06
C TYR A 196 24.05 -17.31 10.03
N VAL A 197 23.86 -16.07 10.49
CA VAL A 197 23.39 -14.95 9.68
C VAL A 197 24.58 -14.03 9.40
N GLN A 198 24.72 -13.54 8.18
CA GLN A 198 25.74 -12.51 7.91
C GLN A 198 25.36 -11.20 8.62
N GLN A 199 26.37 -10.49 9.16
CA GLN A 199 26.13 -9.27 9.94
C GLN A 199 25.29 -8.26 9.16
N SER A 200 24.21 -7.80 9.78
CA SER A 200 23.35 -6.75 9.25
C SER A 200 22.88 -5.88 10.41
N VAL A 201 23.03 -4.56 10.29
CA VAL A 201 22.78 -3.61 11.38
C VAL A 201 21.31 -3.15 11.33
N PRO A 202 20.55 -3.25 12.43
CA PRO A 202 19.17 -2.73 12.51
C PRO A 202 19.14 -1.19 12.45
N PRO A 203 18.00 -0.56 12.07
CA PRO A 203 16.68 -1.14 11.86
C PRO A 203 16.48 -1.82 10.49
N TYR A 204 15.80 -2.97 10.48
CA TYR A 204 15.51 -3.72 9.25
C TYR A 204 14.23 -3.21 8.60
N GLN A 205 14.38 -2.28 7.66
CA GLN A 205 13.25 -1.72 6.90
C GLN A 205 12.71 -2.71 5.85
N HIS A 206 11.53 -2.40 5.29
CA HIS A 206 10.92 -3.20 4.24
C HIS A 206 11.83 -3.39 3.02
N GLY A 207 11.93 -4.62 2.52
CA GLY A 207 12.77 -4.99 1.38
C GLY A 207 14.23 -5.26 1.74
N VAL A 208 14.66 -5.01 2.98
CA VAL A 208 15.99 -5.43 3.47
C VAL A 208 16.06 -6.95 3.40
N SER A 209 17.13 -7.44 2.79
CA SER A 209 17.38 -8.88 2.69
C SER A 209 18.73 -9.22 3.28
N VAL A 210 18.79 -10.33 4.00
CA VAL A 210 20.00 -10.83 4.65
C VAL A 210 20.27 -12.25 4.19
N GLU A 211 21.55 -12.55 3.99
CA GLU A 211 21.99 -13.90 3.66
C GLU A 211 22.22 -14.71 4.94
N VAL A 212 21.70 -15.93 4.92
CA VAL A 212 21.84 -16.90 5.99
C VAL A 212 22.54 -18.12 5.44
N ASN A 213 23.39 -18.74 6.25
CA ASN A 213 24.23 -19.86 5.84
C ASN A 213 24.15 -20.97 6.87
N CYS A 214 24.19 -22.22 6.41
CA CYS A 214 24.31 -23.37 7.30
C CYS A 214 25.77 -23.57 7.72
N ARG A 215 25.99 -24.12 8.92
CA ARG A 215 27.33 -24.50 9.38
C ARG A 215 27.85 -25.68 8.55
N ASN A 216 29.16 -25.90 8.58
CA ASN A 216 29.80 -27.05 7.96
C ASN A 216 29.13 -28.35 8.42
N GLU A 217 29.03 -29.34 7.53
CA GLU A 217 28.27 -30.61 7.71
C GLU A 217 26.74 -30.50 7.63
N TYR A 218 26.17 -29.30 7.41
CA TYR A 218 24.75 -29.11 7.19
C TYR A 218 24.47 -28.61 5.77
N THR A 219 23.45 -29.19 5.15
CA THR A 219 22.94 -28.79 3.83
C THR A 219 21.71 -27.92 3.99
N MET A 220 21.66 -26.82 3.23
CA MET A 220 20.56 -25.87 3.26
C MET A 220 19.36 -26.34 2.41
N ILE A 221 18.18 -26.29 3.00
CA ILE A 221 16.90 -26.57 2.36
C ILE A 221 16.06 -25.29 2.39
N GLY A 222 15.94 -24.62 1.25
CA GLY A 222 15.19 -23.37 1.11
C GLY A 222 16.01 -22.27 0.43
N ASN A 223 15.54 -21.02 0.55
CA ASN A 223 16.25 -19.85 0.04
C ASN A 223 17.31 -19.38 1.05
N ASN A 224 18.54 -19.14 0.60
CA ASN A 224 19.64 -18.64 1.46
C ASN A 224 19.50 -17.15 1.79
N LYS A 225 18.50 -16.48 1.23
CA LYS A 225 18.22 -15.07 1.43
C LYS A 225 16.82 -14.91 2.01
N ILE A 226 16.74 -14.31 3.19
CA ILE A 226 15.47 -13.91 3.80
C ILE A 226 15.28 -12.41 3.64
N THR A 227 14.04 -11.98 3.45
CA THR A 227 13.68 -10.58 3.18
C THR A 227 12.64 -10.10 4.19
N CYS A 228 12.79 -8.89 4.69
CA CYS A 228 11.78 -8.23 5.51
C CYS A 228 10.64 -7.74 4.61
N ILE A 229 9.44 -8.28 4.79
CA ILE A 229 8.24 -7.94 4.02
C ILE A 229 7.12 -7.59 5.00
N ASP A 230 6.60 -6.36 4.91
CA ASP A 230 5.56 -5.82 5.80
C ASP A 230 5.80 -6.08 7.31
N GLY A 231 7.04 -5.91 7.78
CA GLY A 231 7.41 -6.14 9.18
C GLY A 231 7.61 -7.61 9.59
N LEU A 232 7.47 -8.55 8.65
CA LEU A 232 7.72 -9.97 8.86
C LEU A 232 8.87 -10.48 7.97
N TRP A 233 9.76 -11.28 8.53
CA TRP A 233 10.77 -11.98 7.74
C TRP A 233 10.12 -13.09 6.91
N THR A 234 10.56 -13.25 5.66
CA THR A 234 10.20 -14.42 4.84
C THR A 234 10.63 -15.72 5.50
N GLU A 235 10.06 -16.84 5.03
CA GLU A 235 10.37 -18.18 5.53
C GLU A 235 11.88 -18.45 5.61
N LEU A 236 12.33 -18.92 6.78
CA LEU A 236 13.72 -19.30 7.03
C LEU A 236 14.02 -20.63 6.32
N PRO A 237 15.24 -20.81 5.77
CA PRO A 237 15.67 -22.12 5.30
C PRO A 237 15.90 -23.06 6.49
N MET A 238 15.91 -24.36 6.21
CA MET A 238 16.28 -25.39 7.19
C MET A 238 17.69 -25.91 6.93
N CYS A 239 18.50 -26.04 7.98
CA CYS A 239 19.81 -26.68 7.90
C CYS A 239 19.69 -28.13 8.37
N VAL A 240 19.90 -29.08 7.45
CA VAL A 240 19.80 -30.53 7.73
C VAL A 240 21.18 -31.15 7.62
N ALA A 241 21.58 -31.93 8.63
CA ALA A 241 22.87 -32.60 8.62
C ALA A 241 22.99 -33.48 7.35
N THR A 242 24.11 -33.36 6.63
CA THR A 242 24.26 -33.94 5.28
C THR A 242 24.06 -35.46 5.26
N HIS A 243 24.46 -36.16 6.32
CA HIS A 243 24.27 -37.60 6.48
C HIS A 243 22.82 -38.03 6.79
N GLN A 244 21.95 -37.09 7.19
CA GLN A 244 20.53 -37.33 7.48
C GLN A 244 19.60 -36.96 6.32
N LEU A 245 20.15 -36.47 5.20
CA LEU A 245 19.36 -36.11 4.03
C LEU A 245 18.59 -37.31 3.48
N LYS A 246 17.28 -37.15 3.36
CA LYS A 246 16.40 -38.19 2.84
C LYS A 246 16.52 -38.30 1.32
N ARG A 247 16.52 -39.53 0.81
CA ARG A 247 16.46 -39.84 -0.63
C ARG A 247 15.02 -39.83 -1.12
N CYS A 248 14.81 -39.35 -2.34
CA CYS A 248 13.49 -39.37 -2.97
C CYS A 248 13.26 -40.68 -3.69
N LYS A 249 12.06 -41.24 -3.54
CA LYS A 249 11.62 -42.42 -4.27
C LYS A 249 10.70 -42.03 -5.41
N ILE A 250 10.82 -42.71 -6.54
CA ILE A 250 9.79 -42.70 -7.58
C ILE A 250 8.89 -43.91 -7.30
N SER A 251 7.68 -43.69 -6.79
CA SER A 251 6.74 -44.76 -6.47
C SER A 251 5.31 -44.27 -6.68
N GLY A 252 4.48 -45.10 -7.33
CA GLY A 252 3.04 -44.84 -7.46
C GLY A 252 2.60 -43.86 -8.56
N VAL A 253 3.46 -43.50 -9.51
CA VAL A 253 3.10 -42.59 -10.61
C VAL A 253 3.49 -43.18 -11.97
N ASN A 254 2.56 -43.18 -12.93
CA ASN A 254 2.76 -43.65 -14.31
C ASN A 254 3.59 -42.65 -15.14
N ILE A 255 4.87 -42.49 -14.79
CA ILE A 255 5.82 -41.63 -15.50
C ILE A 255 6.86 -42.44 -16.27
N LYS A 256 7.27 -41.95 -17.45
CA LYS A 256 8.46 -42.43 -18.15
C LYS A 256 9.60 -41.43 -17.91
N THR A 257 10.67 -41.87 -17.26
CA THR A 257 11.92 -41.09 -17.10
C THR A 257 12.84 -41.34 -18.29
N LEU A 258 13.58 -40.31 -18.73
CA LEU A 258 14.55 -40.44 -19.83
C LEU A 258 15.82 -41.21 -19.43
N PHE A 259 16.15 -41.22 -18.14
CA PHE A 259 17.33 -41.92 -17.62
C PHE A 259 16.89 -43.22 -16.96
N ARG A 260 17.30 -44.35 -17.54
CA ARG A 260 17.34 -45.68 -16.89
C ARG A 260 18.48 -45.67 -15.87
N SER A 261 18.32 -44.93 -14.78
CA SER A 261 19.11 -45.18 -13.58
C SER A 261 18.58 -46.51 -13.01
N SER A 262 19.43 -47.50 -12.78
CA SER A 262 19.06 -48.83 -12.28
C SER A 262 18.45 -48.84 -10.86
N GLY A 263 18.04 -47.69 -10.32
CA GLY A 263 17.46 -47.54 -9.00
C GLY A 263 16.34 -46.48 -8.98
N ASN A 264 15.33 -46.74 -8.14
CA ASN A 264 14.19 -45.83 -7.92
C ASN A 264 14.45 -44.80 -6.80
N GLU A 265 15.65 -44.79 -6.21
CA GLU A 265 16.08 -43.86 -5.16
C GLU A 265 17.06 -42.81 -5.69
N PHE A 266 16.80 -41.55 -5.36
CA PHE A 266 17.58 -40.40 -5.81
C PHE A 266 18.06 -39.59 -4.62
N ASN A 267 19.34 -39.20 -4.63
CA ASN A 267 19.92 -38.34 -3.62
C ASN A 267 19.33 -36.93 -3.67
N HIS A 268 19.46 -36.18 -2.57
CA HIS A 268 19.12 -34.76 -2.56
C HIS A 268 19.85 -34.00 -3.69
N ASN A 269 19.18 -33.00 -4.28
CA ASN A 269 19.58 -32.23 -5.46
C ASN A 269 19.66 -33.02 -6.78
N ALA A 270 19.31 -34.31 -6.78
CA ALA A 270 19.13 -35.04 -8.03
C ALA A 270 17.97 -34.42 -8.84
N ARG A 271 18.24 -34.15 -10.11
CA ARG A 271 17.26 -33.61 -11.07
C ARG A 271 16.79 -34.73 -11.98
N ILE A 272 15.48 -34.86 -12.14
CA ILE A 272 14.89 -35.81 -13.10
C ILE A 272 14.10 -35.06 -14.16
N ARG A 273 14.12 -35.61 -15.37
CA ARG A 273 13.24 -35.22 -16.46
C ARG A 273 12.29 -36.38 -16.73
N TYR A 274 10.99 -36.13 -16.63
CA TYR A 274 9.95 -37.14 -16.75
C TYR A 274 8.84 -36.70 -17.70
N ARG A 275 8.12 -37.65 -18.26
CA ARG A 275 6.88 -37.41 -19.02
C ARG A 275 5.75 -38.26 -18.44
N CYS A 276 4.56 -37.70 -18.40
CA CYS A 276 3.35 -38.48 -18.11
C CYS A 276 2.96 -39.27 -19.37
N LEU A 277 2.27 -40.40 -19.19
CA LEU A 277 1.83 -41.23 -20.32
C LEU A 277 0.87 -40.47 -21.24
N ASP A 278 -0.05 -39.70 -20.65
CA ASP A 278 -1.18 -39.07 -21.35
C ASP A 278 -0.99 -37.57 -21.65
N ILE A 279 0.08 -36.94 -21.13
CA ILE A 279 0.36 -35.51 -21.33
C ILE A 279 1.56 -35.34 -22.26
N ARG A 280 1.39 -34.53 -23.32
CA ARG A 280 2.50 -34.15 -24.20
C ARG A 280 3.40 -33.13 -23.49
N GLY A 281 4.68 -33.47 -23.35
CA GLY A 281 5.70 -32.58 -22.82
C GLY A 281 6.56 -33.23 -21.73
N TYR A 282 7.82 -32.83 -21.65
CA TYR A 282 8.70 -33.22 -20.57
C TYR A 282 8.60 -32.22 -19.42
N ARG A 283 8.46 -32.75 -18.20
CA ARG A 283 8.50 -32.01 -16.94
C ARG A 283 9.84 -32.26 -16.24
N HIS A 284 10.21 -31.38 -15.33
CA HIS A 284 11.40 -31.51 -14.51
C HIS A 284 11.03 -31.44 -13.03
N SER A 285 11.76 -32.16 -12.19
CA SER A 285 11.63 -32.08 -10.74
C SER A 285 12.98 -32.32 -10.07
N VAL A 286 13.17 -31.76 -8.88
CA VAL A 286 14.39 -31.85 -8.08
C VAL A 286 14.08 -32.52 -6.74
N CYS A 287 14.93 -33.44 -6.30
CA CYS A 287 14.79 -34.07 -5.00
C CYS A 287 15.25 -33.13 -3.87
N ILE A 288 14.33 -32.66 -3.05
CA ILE A 288 14.57 -31.79 -1.90
C ILE A 288 14.23 -32.57 -0.62
N ASN A 289 15.27 -33.05 0.08
CA ASN A 289 15.17 -33.79 1.35
C ASN A 289 14.02 -34.82 1.41
N GLY A 290 14.02 -35.78 0.47
CA GLY A 290 13.04 -36.88 0.41
C GLY A 290 11.73 -36.54 -0.31
N LYS A 291 11.52 -35.29 -0.73
CA LYS A 291 10.34 -34.86 -1.51
C LYS A 291 10.74 -34.31 -2.87
N TRP A 292 9.93 -34.57 -3.89
CA TRP A 292 10.11 -33.99 -5.22
C TRP A 292 9.54 -32.58 -5.27
N ASN A 293 10.30 -31.62 -5.83
CA ASN A 293 9.84 -30.25 -6.03
C ASN A 293 10.08 -29.81 -7.50
N PRO A 294 9.02 -29.52 -8.28
CA PRO A 294 7.61 -29.73 -7.94
C PRO A 294 7.28 -31.23 -7.74
N GLU A 295 6.22 -31.54 -6.99
CA GLU A 295 5.80 -32.93 -6.79
C GLU A 295 5.51 -33.65 -8.13
N LEU A 296 5.72 -34.96 -8.17
CA LEU A 296 5.49 -35.79 -9.36
C LEU A 296 3.99 -36.01 -9.55
N ASP A 297 3.32 -35.04 -10.18
CA ASP A 297 1.89 -35.06 -10.43
C ASP A 297 1.61 -35.14 -11.94
N CYS A 298 0.79 -36.13 -12.33
CA CYS A 298 0.33 -36.34 -13.70
C CYS A 298 -1.17 -36.07 -13.87
N THR A 299 -1.84 -35.54 -12.85
CA THR A 299 -3.21 -35.07 -12.99
C THR A 299 -3.22 -33.78 -13.82
N GLU A 300 -4.11 -33.71 -14.81
CA GLU A 300 -4.45 -32.44 -15.46
C GLU A 300 -5.21 -31.59 -14.43
N LYS A 301 -4.48 -30.80 -13.64
CA LYS A 301 -5.10 -29.68 -12.96
C LYS A 301 -5.53 -28.70 -14.04
N LYS A 302 -6.84 -28.59 -14.28
CA LYS A 302 -7.38 -27.43 -15.00
C LYS A 302 -6.92 -26.20 -14.22
N GLU A 303 -5.94 -25.48 -14.75
CA GLU A 303 -5.47 -24.25 -14.15
C GLU A 303 -6.65 -23.28 -14.08
N GLN A 304 -7.19 -23.10 -12.88
CA GLN A 304 -8.27 -22.16 -12.63
C GLN A 304 -7.65 -20.81 -12.36
N PHE A 305 -7.54 -20.03 -13.41
CA PHE A 305 -7.10 -18.66 -13.31
C PHE A 305 -8.25 -17.77 -12.85
N CYS A 306 -7.96 -16.83 -11.97
CA CYS A 306 -8.89 -15.73 -11.71
C CYS A 306 -8.90 -14.77 -12.89
N PRO A 307 -10.06 -14.20 -13.23
CA PRO A 307 -10.14 -13.08 -14.15
C PRO A 307 -9.28 -11.91 -13.64
N PRO A 308 -8.99 -10.90 -14.47
CA PRO A 308 -8.24 -9.75 -14.00
C PRO A 308 -8.92 -9.08 -12.79
N PRO A 309 -8.15 -8.48 -11.87
CA PRO A 309 -8.64 -7.84 -10.66
C PRO A 309 -9.84 -6.93 -10.91
N PRO A 310 -10.88 -7.02 -10.06
CA PRO A 310 -12.04 -6.19 -10.22
C PRO A 310 -11.76 -4.72 -9.89
N GLN A 311 -12.50 -3.84 -10.55
CA GLN A 311 -12.49 -2.40 -10.28
C GLN A 311 -13.45 -2.14 -9.11
N ILE A 312 -12.91 -2.25 -7.90
CA ILE A 312 -13.67 -2.08 -6.66
C ILE A 312 -14.18 -0.63 -6.56
N PRO A 313 -15.46 -0.40 -6.20
CA PRO A 313 -15.99 0.95 -6.01
C PRO A 313 -15.15 1.75 -5.02
N ASN A 314 -14.81 2.99 -5.40
CA ASN A 314 -13.96 3.91 -4.66
C ASN A 314 -12.51 3.44 -4.42
N ALA A 315 -12.08 2.35 -5.07
CA ALA A 315 -10.67 1.99 -5.17
C ALA A 315 -9.97 2.76 -6.31
N GLN A 316 -8.66 2.92 -6.22
CA GLN A 316 -7.85 3.34 -7.36
C GLN A 316 -7.99 2.32 -8.48
N ASN A 317 -7.90 2.79 -9.72
CA ASN A 317 -7.98 1.91 -10.87
C ASN A 317 -6.84 0.90 -10.82
N MET A 318 -7.17 -0.36 -11.08
CA MET A 318 -6.21 -1.47 -11.14
C MET A 318 -6.45 -2.24 -12.43
N THR A 319 -6.69 -1.50 -13.53
CA THR A 319 -7.08 -2.09 -14.81
C THR A 319 -5.92 -2.90 -15.35
N THR A 320 -6.18 -4.18 -15.61
CA THR A 320 -5.27 -5.09 -16.28
C THR A 320 -6.09 -6.13 -17.05
N THR A 321 -5.46 -6.77 -18.02
CA THR A 321 -6.08 -7.78 -18.88
C THR A 321 -5.54 -9.19 -18.61
N MET A 322 -4.62 -9.31 -17.65
CA MET A 322 -4.00 -10.56 -17.25
C MET A 322 -4.83 -11.32 -16.23
N ASN A 323 -4.92 -12.64 -16.43
CA ASN A 323 -5.48 -13.55 -15.45
C ASN A 323 -4.43 -13.92 -14.39
N TYR A 324 -4.88 -14.33 -13.21
CA TYR A 324 -4.04 -14.59 -12.05
C TYR A 324 -4.12 -16.06 -11.64
N GLN A 325 -3.00 -16.62 -11.18
CA GLN A 325 -2.94 -18.00 -10.68
C GLN A 325 -3.46 -18.10 -9.25
N ASP A 326 -3.88 -19.31 -8.87
CA ASP A 326 -4.28 -19.62 -7.49
C ASP A 326 -3.16 -19.24 -6.50
N GLY A 327 -3.53 -18.55 -5.42
CA GLY A 327 -2.61 -18.04 -4.41
C GLY A 327 -1.99 -16.67 -4.72
N GLU A 328 -2.08 -16.15 -5.95
CA GLU A 328 -1.61 -14.80 -6.24
C GLU A 328 -2.46 -13.74 -5.53
N LYS A 329 -1.80 -12.66 -5.11
CA LYS A 329 -2.41 -11.58 -4.32
C LYS A 329 -2.26 -10.24 -5.00
N VAL A 330 -3.25 -9.37 -4.83
CA VAL A 330 -3.21 -7.98 -5.30
C VAL A 330 -3.62 -7.06 -4.16
N ALA A 331 -2.73 -6.12 -3.82
CA ALA A 331 -2.99 -5.14 -2.80
C ALA A 331 -3.87 -4.01 -3.36
N VAL A 332 -5.00 -3.76 -2.70
CA VAL A 332 -5.98 -2.73 -3.09
C VAL A 332 -5.60 -1.40 -2.45
N LEU A 333 -5.74 -0.31 -3.21
CA LEU A 333 -5.56 1.06 -2.72
C LEU A 333 -6.86 1.85 -2.93
N CYS A 334 -7.32 2.58 -1.92
CA CYS A 334 -8.52 3.41 -2.06
C CYS A 334 -8.21 4.77 -2.72
N LYS A 335 -9.22 5.36 -3.36
CA LYS A 335 -9.17 6.76 -3.81
C LYS A 335 -9.03 7.69 -2.58
N GLU A 336 -8.59 8.91 -2.83
CA GLU A 336 -8.56 9.96 -1.80
C GLU A 336 -9.90 10.07 -1.07
N ASN A 337 -9.85 10.30 0.24
CA ASN A 337 -11.00 10.37 1.16
C ASN A 337 -11.65 9.02 1.52
N TYR A 338 -11.19 7.91 0.95
CA TYR A 338 -11.65 6.57 1.31
C TYR A 338 -10.56 5.77 2.02
N LEU A 339 -10.98 4.96 3.00
CA LEU A 339 -10.13 4.09 3.80
C LEU A 339 -10.48 2.63 3.59
N LEU A 340 -9.47 1.78 3.71
CA LEU A 340 -9.59 0.35 3.93
C LEU A 340 -9.55 0.11 5.44
N PRO A 341 -10.68 -0.24 6.10
CA PRO A 341 -10.72 -0.51 7.54
C PRO A 341 -9.84 -1.68 7.95
N GLU A 342 -9.65 -2.62 7.03
CA GLU A 342 -8.78 -3.78 7.17
C GLU A 342 -7.82 -3.78 5.98
N ALA A 343 -6.52 -3.76 6.25
CA ALA A 343 -5.50 -3.92 5.22
C ALA A 343 -5.63 -5.33 4.62
N LYS A 344 -6.32 -5.46 3.49
CA LYS A 344 -6.52 -6.74 2.82
C LYS A 344 -6.13 -6.67 1.35
N GLU A 345 -5.19 -7.52 1.00
CA GLU A 345 -4.95 -7.96 -0.37
C GLU A 345 -6.09 -8.87 -0.78
N ILE A 346 -6.56 -8.74 -2.02
CA ILE A 346 -7.44 -9.75 -2.61
C ILE A 346 -6.58 -10.93 -3.04
N VAL A 347 -7.09 -12.15 -2.83
CA VAL A 347 -6.35 -13.38 -3.12
C VAL A 347 -7.12 -14.18 -4.16
N CYS A 348 -6.45 -14.62 -5.21
CA CYS A 348 -7.02 -15.53 -6.19
C CYS A 348 -7.13 -16.93 -5.58
N LYS A 349 -8.34 -17.49 -5.50
CA LYS A 349 -8.56 -18.85 -5.01
C LYS A 349 -9.61 -19.56 -5.85
N ASN A 350 -9.28 -20.73 -6.40
CA ASN A 350 -10.13 -21.56 -7.26
C ASN A 350 -10.79 -20.75 -8.39
N GLY A 351 -9.99 -19.94 -9.11
CA GLY A 351 -10.47 -19.11 -10.21
C GLY A 351 -11.36 -17.92 -9.82
N ARG A 352 -11.48 -17.60 -8.53
CA ARG A 352 -12.28 -16.46 -8.02
C ARG A 352 -11.50 -15.60 -7.05
N TRP A 353 -11.68 -14.29 -7.13
CA TRP A 353 -11.13 -13.36 -6.14
C TRP A 353 -11.86 -13.48 -4.80
N GLN A 354 -11.08 -13.66 -3.73
CA GLN A 354 -11.56 -13.74 -2.36
C GLN A 354 -11.29 -12.44 -1.60
N SER A 355 -12.07 -12.21 -0.54
CA SER A 355 -11.86 -11.13 0.43
C SER A 355 -11.87 -9.72 -0.17
N LEU A 356 -12.83 -9.44 -1.07
CA LEU A 356 -13.03 -8.12 -1.67
C LEU A 356 -13.24 -7.05 -0.59
N PRO A 357 -12.35 -6.04 -0.48
CA PRO A 357 -12.52 -4.97 0.48
C PRO A 357 -13.55 -3.94 0.01
N HIS A 358 -14.06 -3.17 0.97
CA HIS A 358 -14.86 -1.97 0.70
C HIS A 358 -14.06 -0.73 1.09
N CYS A 359 -13.84 0.15 0.12
CA CYS A 359 -13.36 1.49 0.37
C CYS A 359 -14.50 2.30 0.99
N VAL A 360 -14.42 2.53 2.31
CA VAL A 360 -15.39 3.33 3.06
C VAL A 360 -14.90 4.75 3.13
N GLU A 361 -15.82 5.71 3.04
CA GLU A 361 -15.49 7.11 3.26
C GLU A 361 -14.87 7.26 4.65
N SER A 362 -13.77 8.00 4.75
CA SER A 362 -13.09 8.21 6.02
C SER A 362 -14.07 8.88 6.98
N THR A 363 -14.53 8.17 8.01
CA THR A 363 -15.21 8.76 9.18
C THR A 363 -14.21 9.00 10.30
N ALA A 364 -12.92 9.09 9.96
CA ALA A 364 -11.82 9.05 10.89
C ALA A 364 -11.45 10.48 11.30
N TYR A 365 -12.29 11.06 12.16
CA TYR A 365 -12.11 12.40 12.69
C TYR A 365 -10.81 12.51 13.50
N CYS A 366 -10.10 13.63 13.36
CA CYS A 366 -8.98 13.94 14.25
C CYS A 366 -9.50 14.51 15.57
N GLY A 367 -8.72 14.33 16.63
CA GLY A 367 -8.87 15.12 17.85
C GLY A 367 -8.38 16.56 17.63
N PRO A 368 -8.29 17.36 18.70
CA PRO A 368 -7.74 18.71 18.64
C PRO A 368 -6.34 18.72 17.98
N PRO A 369 -6.00 19.77 17.21
CA PRO A 369 -4.70 19.87 16.57
C PRO A 369 -3.56 19.98 17.60
N PRO A 370 -2.33 19.56 17.27
CA PRO A 370 -1.23 19.52 18.23
C PRO A 370 -0.86 20.91 18.76
N SER A 371 -0.63 21.07 20.06
CA SER A 371 -0.09 22.32 20.60
C SER A 371 1.36 22.54 20.15
N ILE A 372 1.73 23.79 19.84
CA ILE A 372 3.12 24.18 19.54
C ILE A 372 3.62 25.19 20.57
N ASN A 373 4.94 25.25 20.79
CA ASN A 373 5.51 26.24 21.70
C ASN A 373 5.45 27.64 21.07
N ASN A 374 5.08 28.64 21.88
CA ASN A 374 5.03 30.05 21.48
C ASN A 374 4.17 30.33 20.23
N GLY A 375 3.14 29.51 20.00
CA GLY A 375 2.20 29.69 18.91
C GLY A 375 0.89 28.97 19.20
N ASP A 376 -0.14 29.32 18.45
CA ASP A 376 -1.46 28.69 18.57
C ASP A 376 -2.17 28.72 17.21
N ILE A 377 -3.27 27.98 17.10
CA ILE A 377 -4.15 28.05 15.93
C ILE A 377 -4.95 29.37 15.93
N THR A 378 -5.31 29.86 14.74
CA THR A 378 -6.06 31.10 14.59
C THR A 378 -7.56 30.97 14.84
N SER A 379 -8.05 29.73 14.95
CA SER A 379 -9.46 29.39 15.18
C SER A 379 -9.67 28.77 16.56
N PHE A 380 -10.92 28.75 17.02
CA PHE A 380 -11.24 28.06 18.28
C PHE A 380 -11.07 26.54 18.13
N PRO A 381 -10.34 25.87 19.04
CA PRO A 381 -10.12 24.43 18.97
C PRO A 381 -11.43 23.67 19.20
N LEU A 382 -11.76 22.77 18.28
CA LEU A 382 -12.85 21.81 18.43
C LEU A 382 -12.34 20.52 19.08
N SER A 383 -13.22 19.81 19.78
CA SER A 383 -12.89 18.49 20.33
C SER A 383 -12.74 17.42 19.24
N VAL A 384 -13.34 17.66 18.06
CA VAL A 384 -13.38 16.72 16.94
C VAL A 384 -13.32 17.48 15.62
N TYR A 385 -12.45 17.05 14.72
CA TYR A 385 -12.26 17.63 13.39
C TYR A 385 -12.59 16.62 12.29
N PRO A 386 -13.46 16.95 11.32
CA PRO A 386 -13.67 16.13 10.12
C PRO A 386 -12.35 15.81 9.41
N PRO A 387 -12.24 14.65 8.75
CA PRO A 387 -11.13 14.38 7.85
C PRO A 387 -10.95 15.53 6.86
N TRP A 388 -9.70 15.85 6.54
CA TRP A 388 -9.29 16.95 5.65
C TRP A 388 -9.55 18.35 6.20
N SER A 389 -10.00 18.47 7.45
CA SER A 389 -9.99 19.76 8.13
C SER A 389 -8.59 20.33 8.14
N THR A 390 -8.50 21.63 7.87
CA THR A 390 -7.27 22.39 7.96
C THR A 390 -7.37 23.39 9.10
N VAL A 391 -6.27 23.55 9.82
CA VAL A 391 -6.11 24.60 10.82
C VAL A 391 -4.87 25.40 10.48
N THR A 392 -4.91 26.70 10.73
CA THR A 392 -3.82 27.62 10.46
C THR A 392 -3.18 27.99 11.78
N TYR A 393 -1.86 27.84 11.88
CA TYR A 393 -1.09 28.23 13.04
C TYR A 393 -0.53 29.63 12.89
N ARG A 394 -0.32 30.28 14.03
CA ARG A 394 0.32 31.57 14.15
C ARG A 394 1.22 31.58 15.38
N CYS A 395 2.43 32.13 15.21
CA CYS A 395 3.34 32.34 16.32
C CYS A 395 2.98 33.60 17.13
N GLN A 396 3.35 33.60 18.40
CA GLN A 396 3.31 34.77 19.26
C GLN A 396 4.16 35.91 18.69
N SER A 397 3.90 37.14 19.15
CA SER A 397 4.65 38.32 18.69
C SER A 397 6.16 38.10 18.80
N PHE A 398 6.90 38.50 17.77
CA PHE A 398 8.36 38.39 17.63
C PHE A 398 8.92 36.98 17.35
N TYR A 399 8.11 35.92 17.46
CA TYR A 399 8.50 34.58 17.01
C TYR A 399 8.27 34.42 15.51
N GLU A 400 9.18 33.76 14.81
CA GLU A 400 9.08 33.52 13.37
C GLU A 400 8.65 32.09 13.05
N LEU A 401 7.72 31.94 12.10
CA LEU A 401 7.15 30.65 11.76
C LEU A 401 8.02 29.91 10.74
N GLN A 402 8.46 28.72 11.10
CA GLN A 402 9.19 27.82 10.23
C GLN A 402 8.35 26.56 9.93
N GLY A 403 8.15 26.28 8.64
CA GLY A 403 7.38 25.13 8.16
C GLY A 403 6.04 25.52 7.54
N SER A 404 5.13 24.55 7.42
CA SER A 404 3.79 24.79 6.84
C SER A 404 2.91 25.54 7.83
N VAL A 405 2.40 26.71 7.44
CA VAL A 405 1.45 27.50 8.23
C VAL A 405 0.12 26.77 8.46
N THR A 406 -0.25 25.88 7.54
CA THR A 406 -1.49 25.11 7.58
C THR A 406 -1.19 23.65 7.87
N VAL A 407 -1.96 23.07 8.79
CA VAL A 407 -1.89 21.67 9.18
C VAL A 407 -3.20 20.98 8.83
N THR A 408 -3.13 19.79 8.23
CA THR A 408 -4.29 19.07 7.70
C THR A 408 -4.52 17.76 8.44
N CYS A 409 -5.76 17.52 8.86
CA CYS A 409 -6.20 16.25 9.42
C CYS A 409 -6.30 15.19 8.32
N ARG A 410 -5.49 14.14 8.39
CA ARG A 410 -5.54 13.01 7.46
C ARG A 410 -5.52 11.71 8.25
N ASN A 411 -6.54 10.87 8.05
CA ASN A 411 -6.60 9.52 8.64
C ASN A 411 -6.40 9.49 10.17
N LYS A 412 -7.13 10.34 10.92
CA LYS A 412 -6.97 10.56 12.39
C LYS A 412 -5.66 11.21 12.84
N GLN A 413 -4.77 11.58 11.93
CA GLN A 413 -3.48 12.18 12.26
C GLN A 413 -3.33 13.54 11.60
N TRP A 414 -2.87 14.53 12.37
CA TRP A 414 -2.50 15.84 11.82
C TRP A 414 -1.17 15.74 11.08
N SER A 415 -1.02 16.49 9.99
CA SER A 415 0.29 16.68 9.35
C SER A 415 1.29 17.34 10.31
N GLU A 416 2.58 17.36 9.94
CA GLU A 416 3.61 17.97 10.78
C GLU A 416 3.30 19.46 11.06
N PRO A 417 3.23 19.88 12.34
CA PRO A 417 2.94 21.26 12.70
C PRO A 417 4.18 22.16 12.55
N PRO A 418 4.00 23.48 12.31
CA PRO A 418 5.12 24.40 12.21
C PRO A 418 5.81 24.65 13.56
N ARG A 419 7.02 25.21 13.51
CA ARG A 419 7.80 25.62 14.69
C ARG A 419 7.90 27.14 14.75
N CYS A 420 7.79 27.68 15.96
CA CYS A 420 7.99 29.11 16.22
C CYS A 420 9.42 29.33 16.73
N LEU A 421 10.26 29.95 15.90
CA LEU A 421 11.66 30.24 16.19
C LEU A 421 11.78 31.35 17.23
N ASP A 422 12.66 31.14 18.22
CA ASP A 422 12.84 32.07 19.32
C ASP A 422 13.37 33.43 18.86
N PRO A 423 12.80 34.56 19.35
CA PRO A 423 13.38 35.88 19.16
C PRO A 423 14.62 36.03 20.04
N CYS A 424 15.57 36.82 19.56
CA CYS A 424 16.69 37.23 20.37
C CYS A 424 16.31 38.42 21.24
N VAL A 425 16.70 38.35 22.52
CA VAL A 425 16.48 39.44 23.48
C VAL A 425 17.77 40.21 23.64
N ILE A 426 17.74 41.50 23.30
CA ILE A 426 18.88 42.39 23.55
C ILE A 426 18.89 42.76 25.03
N SER A 427 19.97 42.41 25.72
CA SER A 427 20.17 42.74 27.12
C SER A 427 21.12 43.93 27.27
N GLU A 428 20.70 44.93 28.04
CA GLU A 428 21.53 46.08 28.40
C GLU A 428 22.79 45.64 29.17
N GLU A 429 22.68 44.60 29.99
CA GLU A 429 23.80 44.01 30.72
C GLU A 429 24.90 43.51 29.77
N ASN A 430 24.51 42.76 28.73
CA ASN A 430 25.45 42.24 27.73
C ASN A 430 26.08 43.37 26.90
N MET A 431 25.31 44.41 26.56
CA MET A 431 25.86 45.58 25.87
C MET A 431 26.87 46.34 26.73
N ASN A 432 26.57 46.52 28.02
CA ASN A 432 27.46 47.17 28.98
C ASN A 432 28.74 46.38 29.19
N LYS A 433 28.65 45.05 29.35
CA LYS A 433 29.79 44.15 29.50
C LYS A 433 30.77 44.22 28.33
N ASN A 434 30.27 44.47 27.13
CA ASN A 434 31.06 44.51 25.90
C ASN A 434 31.41 45.94 25.44
N ASN A 435 31.12 46.98 26.22
CA ASN A 435 31.34 48.40 25.90
C ASN A 435 30.69 48.86 24.57
N ILE A 436 29.52 48.33 24.24
CA ILE A 436 28.78 48.61 23.00
C ILE A 436 27.40 49.24 23.31
N GLN A 437 26.81 49.85 22.30
CA GLN A 437 25.46 50.41 22.31
C GLN A 437 24.78 50.20 20.97
N LEU A 438 23.44 50.26 20.92
CA LEU A 438 22.70 50.20 19.66
C LEU A 438 23.01 51.43 18.79
N ARG A 439 23.11 51.24 17.47
CA ARG A 439 23.46 52.31 16.52
C ARG A 439 22.32 53.33 16.31
N TRP A 440 21.06 52.89 16.40
CA TRP A 440 19.90 53.69 15.97
C TRP A 440 18.72 53.75 16.96
N ARG A 441 18.77 53.11 18.14
CA ARG A 441 17.64 53.09 19.12
C ARG A 441 18.08 53.30 20.57
N ASN A 442 17.27 54.01 21.36
CA ASN A 442 17.46 54.25 22.79
C ASN A 442 16.62 53.29 23.67
N ASN A 443 17.30 52.55 24.56
CA ASN A 443 16.90 52.04 25.88
C ASN A 443 15.55 51.33 26.15
N GLU A 444 14.92 50.67 25.17
CA GLU A 444 13.88 49.66 25.47
C GLU A 444 14.39 48.23 25.29
N LYS A 445 13.79 47.26 26.00
CA LYS A 445 14.07 45.83 25.82
C LYS A 445 13.68 45.41 24.41
N VAL A 446 14.66 45.28 23.52
CA VAL A 446 14.43 45.00 22.10
C VAL A 446 14.34 43.49 21.87
N TYR A 447 13.21 43.06 21.31
CA TYR A 447 13.03 41.72 20.75
C TYR A 447 13.33 41.78 19.25
N VAL A 448 14.17 40.87 18.79
CA VAL A 448 14.61 40.78 17.39
C VAL A 448 14.22 39.43 16.86
N LYS A 449 13.52 39.41 15.72
CA LYS A 449 13.08 38.17 15.10
C LYS A 449 14.27 37.38 14.58
N THR A 450 14.16 36.06 14.58
CA THR A 450 15.18 35.22 13.93
C THR A 450 15.28 35.57 12.43
N GLY A 451 16.50 35.81 11.95
CA GLY A 451 16.80 36.30 10.61
C GLY A 451 17.00 37.82 10.51
N ASP A 452 16.51 38.60 11.48
CA ASP A 452 16.72 40.05 11.50
C ASP A 452 18.10 40.41 12.05
N ALA A 453 18.64 41.54 11.58
CA ALA A 453 19.94 42.05 11.98
C ALA A 453 19.83 43.22 12.96
N VAL A 454 20.74 43.25 13.93
CA VAL A 454 20.94 44.33 14.88
C VAL A 454 22.28 44.99 14.61
N GLU A 455 22.30 46.32 14.55
CA GLU A 455 23.52 47.10 14.42
C GLU A 455 23.94 47.70 15.76
N PHE A 456 25.17 47.39 16.16
CA PHE A 456 25.84 47.93 17.32
C PHE A 456 26.92 48.93 16.92
N GLN A 457 27.35 49.74 17.87
CA GLN A 457 28.52 50.60 17.78
C GLN A 457 29.23 50.67 19.15
N CYS A 458 30.52 50.99 19.18
CA CYS A 458 31.23 51.18 20.44
C CYS A 458 30.68 52.37 21.21
N LYS A 459 30.72 52.28 22.54
CA LYS A 459 30.51 53.43 23.43
C LYS A 459 31.65 54.44 23.29
N PHE A 460 31.38 55.68 23.66
CA PHE A 460 32.37 56.75 23.66
C PHE A 460 33.60 56.34 24.51
N LEU A 461 34.80 56.53 23.95
CA LEU A 461 36.13 56.13 24.48
C LEU A 461 36.60 54.68 24.22
N TYR A 462 35.78 53.79 23.68
CA TYR A 462 36.17 52.42 23.35
C TYR A 462 36.38 52.21 21.85
N LYS A 463 37.28 51.30 21.47
CA LYS A 463 37.52 50.93 20.06
C LYS A 463 37.16 49.47 19.81
N ALA A 464 36.77 49.15 18.58
CA ALA A 464 36.43 47.78 18.20
C ALA A 464 37.65 46.86 18.36
N LYS A 465 37.45 45.73 19.05
CA LYS A 465 38.46 44.69 19.18
C LYS A 465 38.70 44.02 17.81
N ILE A 466 39.97 43.77 17.46
CA ILE A 466 40.35 43.19 16.16
C ILE A 466 39.68 41.83 15.90
N SER A 467 39.51 41.00 16.95
CA SER A 467 38.84 39.70 16.88
C SER A 467 37.35 39.75 17.24
N SER A 468 36.73 40.94 17.24
CA SER A 468 35.31 41.09 17.56
C SER A 468 34.43 40.40 16.52
N PRO A 469 33.30 39.79 16.94
CA PRO A 469 32.19 39.47 16.05
C PRO A 469 31.69 40.72 15.29
N SER A 470 30.94 40.49 14.21
CA SER A 470 30.36 41.55 13.37
C SER A 470 29.51 42.53 14.19
N PHE A 471 29.68 43.84 13.94
CA PHE A 471 28.82 44.88 14.52
C PHE A 471 27.41 44.87 13.96
N ARG A 472 27.17 44.12 12.88
CA ARG A 472 25.84 43.74 12.39
C ARG A 472 25.60 42.27 12.76
N ALA A 473 24.97 42.04 13.91
CA ALA A 473 24.69 40.71 14.43
C ALA A 473 23.33 40.23 13.93
N ILE A 474 23.23 38.97 13.48
CA ILE A 474 21.98 38.38 12.99
C ILE A 474 21.42 37.46 14.08
N CYS A 475 20.14 37.61 14.39
CA CYS A 475 19.46 36.71 15.32
C CYS A 475 19.28 35.32 14.71
N GLN A 476 19.78 34.30 15.40
CA GLN A 476 19.65 32.88 15.04
C GLN A 476 19.05 32.12 16.23
N GLU A 477 17.73 31.92 16.19
CA GLU A 477 16.97 31.08 17.13
C GLU A 477 17.29 31.42 18.60
N GLY A 478 16.99 32.66 18.98
CA GLY A 478 17.19 33.19 20.33
C GLY A 478 18.63 33.59 20.68
N LYS A 479 19.60 33.39 19.77
CA LYS A 479 21.02 33.72 19.99
C LYS A 479 21.56 34.66 18.91
N PHE A 480 22.36 35.64 19.32
CA PHE A 480 23.29 36.34 18.45
C PHE A 480 24.57 36.65 19.22
N GLU A 481 25.68 36.72 18.51
CA GLU A 481 26.97 37.06 19.09
C GLU A 481 27.09 38.58 19.22
N TYR A 482 27.39 39.06 20.43
CA TYR A 482 27.61 40.47 20.67
C TYR A 482 29.03 40.87 20.23
N PRO A 483 29.20 41.98 19.49
CA PRO A 483 30.52 42.55 19.24
C PRO A 483 31.16 43.04 20.55
N ILE A 484 32.46 43.30 20.52
CA ILE A 484 33.26 43.68 21.70
C ILE A 484 34.11 44.91 21.37
N CYS A 485 34.05 45.91 22.26
CA CYS A 485 34.95 47.07 22.23
C CYS A 485 35.82 47.11 23.50
N GLU A 486 37.06 47.55 23.35
CA GLU A 486 38.06 47.66 24.42
C GLU A 486 38.77 49.02 24.43
#